data_AF-A0A392W1L5-F1
#
_entry.id   AF-A0A392W1L5-F1
#
_cell.length_a   1.000
_cell.length_b   1.000
_cell.length_c   1.000
_cell.angle_alpha   90.00
_cell.angle_beta   90.00
_cell.angle_gamma   90.00
#
_symmetry.space_group_name_H-M   'P 1'
#
loop_
_entity.id
_entity.type
_entity.pdbx_description
1 polymer ?
#
loop_
_entity_poly.entity_id
_entity_poly.type
_entity_poly.pdbx_seq_one_letter_code
_entity_poly.pdbx_strand_id
1 'polypeptide(L)' 'MKFPHRVQQYCIPKILEGSNVIGIDEICSGKTAALPILQRLAEHLF' A
#
# COMPACT_ATOMS: atom_id res chain seq x y z
N MET A 1 -1.53 -5.50 -13.01
CA MET A 1 -2.60 -5.42 -11.99
C MET A 1 -3.55 -4.32 -12.41
N LYS A 2 -4.85 -4.59 -12.60
CA LYS A 2 -5.72 -3.64 -13.32
C LYS A 2 -6.28 -2.51 -12.44
N PHE A 3 -6.50 -2.71 -11.14
CA PHE A 3 -6.86 -1.64 -10.19
C PHE A 3 -6.47 -2.03 -8.75
N PRO A 4 -6.01 -1.09 -7.91
CA PRO A 4 -5.75 -1.34 -6.49
C PRO A 4 -7.05 -1.62 -5.72
N HIS A 5 -6.98 -2.52 -4.74
CA HIS A 5 -8.11 -2.83 -3.85
C HIS A 5 -8.53 -1.60 -3.04
N ARG A 6 -9.80 -1.54 -2.60
CA ARG A 6 -10.31 -0.40 -1.79
C ARG A 6 -9.44 -0.11 -0.57
N VAL A 7 -8.93 -1.15 0.11
CA VAL A 7 -8.03 -0.97 1.25
C VAL A 7 -6.70 -0.32 0.84
N GLN A 8 -6.17 -0.67 -0.34
CA GLN A 8 -4.95 -0.08 -0.89
C GLN A 8 -5.18 1.40 -1.25
N GLN A 9 -6.29 1.72 -1.92
CA GLN A 9 -6.65 3.10 -2.27
C GLN A 9 -6.75 4.02 -1.03
N TYR A 10 -7.24 3.50 0.09
CA TYR A 10 -7.38 4.27 1.32
C TYR A 10 -6.10 4.34 2.15
N CYS A 11 -5.33 3.24 2.21
CA CYS A 11 -4.17 3.15 3.09
C CYS A 11 -2.89 3.71 2.46
N ILE A 12 -2.69 3.54 1.14
CA ILE A 12 -1.44 3.96 0.47
C ILE A 12 -1.15 5.45 0.64
N PRO A 13 -2.08 6.39 0.37
CA PRO A 13 -1.79 7.81 0.51
C PRO A 13 -1.35 8.18 1.93
N LYS A 14 -2.06 7.65 2.94
CA LYS A 14 -1.76 7.87 4.36
C LYS A 14 -0.39 7.33 4.77
N ILE A 15 0.00 6.16 4.25
CA ILE A 15 1.33 5.58 4.52
C ILE A 15 2.44 6.42 3.89
N LEU A 16 2.23 6.90 2.66
CA LEU A 16 3.19 7.79 1.97
C LEU A 16 3.36 9.13 2.70
N GLU A 17 2.31 9.62 3.35
CA GLU A 17 2.34 10.79 4.26
C GLU A 17 3.04 10.50 5.60
N GLY A 18 3.48 9.27 5.86
CA GLY A 18 4.14 8.87 7.11
C GLY A 18 3.19 8.52 8.25
N SER A 19 1.89 8.34 7.98
CA SER A 19 0.91 7.94 8.99
C SER A 19 0.93 6.43 9.24
N ASN A 20 0.73 6.04 10.49
CA ASN A 20 0.48 4.64 10.86
C ASN A 20 -0.98 4.29 10.56
N VAL A 21 -1.22 3.19 9.83
CA VAL A 21 -2.58 2.80 9.38
C VAL A 21 -2.83 1.31 9.66
N ILE A 22 -4.02 0.99 10.17
CA ILE A 22 -4.53 -0.39 10.25
C ILE A 22 -5.58 -0.58 9.15
N GLY A 23 -5.28 -1.42 8.15
CA GLY A 23 -6.20 -1.76 7.07
C GLY A 23 -6.77 -3.17 7.24
N ILE A 24 -8.09 -3.30 7.41
CA ILE A 24 -8.82 -4.58 7.51
C ILE A 24 -9.56 -4.84 6.19
N ASP A 25 -9.44 -6.05 5.65
CA ASP A 25 -9.93 -6.52 4.34
C ASP A 25 -9.69 -8.04 4.30
N GLU A 26 -10.31 -8.75 3.37
CA GLU A 26 -10.24 -10.21 3.28
C GLU A 26 -8.82 -10.72 2.97
N ILE A 27 -8.53 -11.99 3.29
CA ILE A 27 -7.24 -12.63 3.00
C ILE A 27 -7.05 -12.66 1.46
N CYS A 28 -5.81 -12.46 0.98
CA CYS A 28 -5.49 -12.34 -0.44
C CYS A 28 -5.91 -11.01 -1.13
N SER A 29 -6.40 -10.00 -0.38
CA SER A 29 -6.70 -8.64 -0.88
C SER A 29 -5.46 -7.77 -1.21
N GLY A 30 -4.27 -8.36 -1.26
CA GLY A 30 -3.03 -7.63 -1.55
C GLY A 30 -2.50 -6.76 -0.41
N LYS A 31 -2.93 -7.00 0.84
CA LYS A 31 -2.33 -6.36 2.04
C LYS A 31 -0.85 -6.68 2.22
N THR A 32 -0.48 -7.93 1.93
CA THR A 32 0.87 -8.48 2.13
C THR A 32 1.78 -8.24 0.92
N ALA A 33 1.21 -7.90 -0.24
CA ALA A 33 1.97 -7.27 -1.31
C ALA A 33 2.23 -5.82 -0.90
N ALA A 34 3.30 -5.62 -0.13
CA ALA A 34 3.75 -4.37 0.45
C ALA A 34 4.07 -3.30 -0.60
N LEU A 35 3.03 -2.78 -1.25
CA LEU A 35 3.10 -1.72 -2.25
C LEU A 35 3.76 -0.44 -1.72
N PRO A 36 3.58 -0.01 -0.44
CA PRO A 36 4.21 1.22 0.04
C PRO A 36 5.73 1.11 0.20
N ILE A 37 6.22 -0.02 0.75
CA ILE A 37 7.67 -0.23 0.92
C ILE A 37 8.33 -0.42 -0.44
N LEU A 38 7.73 -1.22 -1.34
CA LEU A 38 8.26 -1.40 -2.69
C LEU A 38 8.23 -0.11 -3.51
N GLN A 39 7.17 0.70 -3.40
CA GLN A 39 7.09 2.02 -4.04
C GLN A 39 8.20 2.94 -3.51
N ARG A 40 8.36 3.03 -2.18
CA ARG A 40 9.38 3.89 -1.58
C ARG A 40 10.80 3.42 -1.90
N LEU A 41 11.04 2.11 -1.95
CA LEU A 41 12.30 1.55 -2.43
C LEU A 41 12.54 1.88 -3.92
N ALA A 42 11.51 1.82 -4.76
CA ALA A 42 11.62 2.17 -6.18
C ALA A 42 11.90 3.68 -6.39
N GLU A 43 11.30 4.56 -5.58
CA GLU A 43 11.56 6.01 -5.60
C GLU A 43 12.96 6.40 -5.13
N HIS A 44 13.60 5.57 -4.28
CA HIS A 44 14.98 5.79 -3.82
C HIS A 44 16.04 5.04 -4.65
N LEU A 45 15.64 4.17 -5.59
CA LEU A 45 16.57 3.42 -6.43
C LEU A 45 16.97 4.15 -7.73
N PHE A 46 16.53 5.40 -7.95
CA PHE A 46 16.88 6.22 -9.11
C PHE A 46 17.27 7.64 -8.69
#